data_AF-A0A2V9DUV2-F1
#
_entry.id   AF-A0A2V9DUV2-F1
#
_cell.length_a   1.000
_cell.length_b   1.000
_cell.length_c   1.000
_cell.angle_alpha   90.00
_cell.angle_beta   90.00
_cell.angle_gamma   90.00
#
_symmetry.space_group_name_H-M   'P 1'
#
loop_
_entity.id
_entity.type
_entity.pdbx_description
1 polymer ?
#
loop_
_entity_poly.entity_id
_entity_poly.type
_entity_poly.pdbx_seq_one_letter_code
_entity_poly.pdbx_strand_id
1 'polypeptide(L)'
;MHLTFNMEQACARLRNEINQGTVSTERRAEIGGYVVGLSVMLARVASSISLPDDKKKRVLNTFLTLMILRETLDRTVPIRGTRARESSTQAVLG
;
A
#
# COMPACT_ATOMS: atom_id res chain seq x y z
N MET A 1 4.19 -15.36 -18.38
CA MET A 1 4.17 -14.06 -17.66
C MET A 1 3.01 -14.06 -16.65
N HIS A 2 3.11 -14.89 -15.60
CA HIS A 2 2.05 -14.99 -14.58
C HIS A 2 2.34 -14.14 -13.33
N LEU A 3 3.61 -13.80 -13.10
CA LEU A 3 4.07 -13.12 -11.88
C LEU A 3 3.48 -11.71 -11.74
N THR A 4 3.64 -10.86 -12.76
CA THR A 4 3.15 -9.47 -12.74
C THR A 4 1.63 -9.37 -12.67
N PHE A 5 0.93 -10.29 -13.35
CA PHE A 5 -0.53 -10.39 -13.29
C PHE A 5 -1.03 -10.74 -11.88
N ASN A 6 -0.40 -11.73 -11.23
CA ASN A 6 -0.76 -12.13 -9.87
C ASN A 6 -0.47 -11.00 -8.85
N MET A 7 0.64 -10.27 -9.05
CA MET A 7 0.97 -9.09 -8.23
C MET A 7 -0.09 -8.00 -8.38
N GLU A 8 -0.46 -7.64 -9.61
CA GLU A 8 -1.48 -6.62 -9.88
C GLU A 8 -2.85 -6.99 -9.28
N GLN A 9 -3.26 -8.26 -9.41
CA GLN A 9 -4.50 -8.75 -8.83
C GLN A 9 -4.48 -8.71 -7.28
N ALA A 10 -3.34 -9.07 -6.66
CA ALA A 10 -3.17 -8.97 -5.22
C ALA A 10 -3.25 -7.50 -4.76
N CYS A 11 -2.62 -6.58 -5.48
CA CYS A 11 -2.70 -5.15 -5.17
C CYS A 11 -4.13 -4.61 -5.26
N ALA A 12 -4.92 -5.04 -6.24
CA ALA A 12 -6.33 -4.65 -6.35
C ALA A 12 -7.15 -5.11 -5.13
N ARG A 13 -6.93 -6.34 -4.65
CA ARG A 13 -7.59 -6.86 -3.43
C ARG A 13 -7.19 -6.06 -2.19
N LEU A 14 -5.90 -5.84 -1.98
CA LEU A 14 -5.39 -5.07 -0.84
C LEU A 14 -5.88 -3.62 -0.86
N ARG A 15 -5.99 -3.01 -2.04
CA ARG A 15 -6.53 -1.65 -2.17
C ARG A 15 -7.99 -1.58 -1.74
N ASN A 16 -8.79 -2.57 -2.13
CA ASN A 16 -10.18 -2.67 -1.68
C ASN A 16 -10.28 -2.89 -0.17
N GLU A 17 -9.42 -3.75 0.40
CA GLU A 17 -9.31 -3.95 1.85
C GLU A 17 -9.03 -2.61 2.57
N ILE A 18 -8.03 -1.85 2.12
CA ILE A 18 -7.68 -0.53 2.66
C ILE A 18 -8.86 0.45 2.58
N ASN A 19 -9.53 0.52 1.44
CA ASN A 19 -10.63 1.46 1.20
C ASN A 19 -11.88 1.19 2.06
N GLN A 20 -12.05 -0.03 2.58
CA GLN A 20 -13.12 -0.34 3.52
C GLN A 20 -12.92 0.32 4.89
N GLY A 21 -11.74 0.87 5.17
CA GLY A 21 -11.46 1.66 6.38
C GLY A 21 -11.35 0.83 7.67
N THR A 22 -11.47 -0.48 7.60
CA THR A 22 -11.43 -1.41 8.75
C THR A 22 -10.03 -2.01 8.99
N VAL A 23 -9.03 -1.62 8.19
CA VAL A 23 -7.69 -2.21 8.25
C VAL A 23 -6.93 -1.73 9.49
N SER A 24 -6.56 -2.68 10.35
CA SER A 24 -5.78 -2.42 11.56
C SER A 24 -4.39 -1.86 11.26
N THR A 25 -3.78 -1.17 12.23
CA THR A 25 -2.42 -0.62 12.07
C THR A 25 -1.38 -1.71 11.77
N GLU A 26 -1.52 -2.88 12.39
CA GLU A 26 -0.65 -4.04 12.14
C GLU A 26 -0.78 -4.53 10.70
N ARG A 27 -2.02 -4.72 10.23
CA ARG A 27 -2.29 -5.14 8.85
C ARG A 27 -1.80 -4.13 7.83
N ARG A 28 -1.86 -2.83 8.14
CA ARG A 28 -1.28 -1.78 7.31
C ARG A 28 0.25 -1.88 7.24
N ALA A 29 0.92 -2.20 8.34
CA ALA A 29 2.36 -2.42 8.36
C ALA A 29 2.76 -3.64 7.52
N GLU A 30 1.99 -4.74 7.59
CA GLU A 30 2.18 -5.92 6.74
C GLU A 30 2.06 -5.56 5.24
N ILE A 31 1.00 -4.84 4.87
CA ILE A 31 0.79 -4.39 3.48
C ILE A 31 1.94 -3.48 3.04
N GLY A 32 2.40 -2.58 3.92
CA GLY A 32 3.57 -1.73 3.66
C GLY A 32 4.84 -2.55 3.39
N GLY A 33 5.09 -3.59 4.20
CA GLY A 33 6.21 -4.51 4.00
C GLY A 33 6.09 -5.29 2.69
N TYR A 34 4.89 -5.77 2.36
CA TYR A 34 4.60 -6.46 1.10
C TYR A 34 4.91 -5.59 -0.12
N VAL A 35 4.47 -4.32 -0.12
CA VAL A 35 4.74 -3.36 -1.20
C VAL A 35 6.25 -3.17 -1.39
N VAL A 36 7.01 -2.97 -0.30
CA VAL A 36 8.46 -2.80 -0.36
C VAL A 36 9.13 -4.06 -0.91
N GLY A 37 8.78 -5.24 -0.39
CA GLY A 37 9.34 -6.51 -0.83
C GLY A 37 9.12 -6.77 -2.33
N LEU A 38 7.89 -6.56 -2.82
CA LEU A 38 7.58 -6.68 -4.24
C LEU A 38 8.35 -5.67 -5.10
N SER A 39 8.47 -4.43 -4.64
CA SER A 39 9.17 -3.37 -5.37
C SER A 39 10.66 -3.69 -5.55
N VAL A 40 11.31 -4.21 -4.51
CA VAL A 40 12.72 -4.64 -4.56
C VAL A 40 12.90 -5.83 -5.51
N MET A 41 12.03 -6.84 -5.44
CA MET A 41 12.10 -7.98 -6.36
C MET A 41 11.90 -7.54 -7.81
N LEU A 42 10.92 -6.67 -8.06
CA LEU A 42 10.61 -6.17 -9.39
C LEU A 42 11.76 -5.31 -9.94
N ALA A 43 12.42 -4.51 -9.10
CA ALA A 43 13.60 -3.72 -9.47
C ALA A 43 14.76 -4.62 -9.88
N ARG A 44 15.04 -5.68 -9.10
CA ARG A 44 16.07 -6.67 -9.46
C ARG A 44 15.79 -7.31 -10.81
N VAL A 45 14.55 -7.71 -11.07
CA VAL A 45 14.15 -8.27 -12.38
C VAL A 45 14.38 -7.26 -13.49
N ALA A 46 13.93 -6.01 -13.30
CA ALA A 46 14.07 -4.93 -14.26
C ALA A 46 15.54 -4.62 -14.61
N SER A 47 16.41 -4.69 -13.62
CA SER A 47 17.85 -4.42 -13.76
C SER A 47 18.66 -5.60 -14.31
N SER A 48 18.10 -6.81 -14.33
CA SER A 48 18.91 -8.04 -14.45
C SER A 48 19.19 -8.56 -15.87
N ILE A 49 18.59 -8.05 -16.95
CA ILE A 49 18.87 -8.43 -18.35
C ILE A 49 18.26 -7.35 -19.26
N SER A 50 18.74 -7.22 -20.51
CA SER A 50 18.03 -6.46 -21.56
C SER A 50 16.65 -7.07 -21.79
N LEU A 51 15.64 -6.54 -21.09
CA LEU A 51 14.26 -6.97 -21.23
C LEU A 51 13.71 -6.48 -22.57
N PRO A 52 13.02 -7.34 -23.34
CA PRO A 52 12.15 -6.90 -24.42
C PRO A 52 11.18 -5.81 -23.97
N ASP A 53 10.84 -4.88 -24.86
CA ASP A 53 10.06 -3.69 -24.51
C ASP A 53 8.65 -4.00 -23.99
N ASP A 54 8.03 -5.08 -24.45
CA ASP A 54 6.77 -5.60 -23.91
C ASP A 54 6.90 -6.00 -22.43
N LYS A 55 8.03 -6.62 -22.05
CA LYS A 55 8.31 -6.97 -20.65
C LYS A 55 8.64 -5.74 -19.82
N LYS A 56 9.38 -4.77 -20.37
CA LYS A 56 9.62 -3.47 -19.70
C LYS A 56 8.31 -2.76 -19.40
N LYS A 57 7.41 -2.65 -20.39
CA LYS A 57 6.08 -2.06 -20.22
C LYS A 57 5.30 -2.75 -19.10
N ARG A 58 5.35 -4.08 -19.04
CA ARG A 58 4.66 -4.81 -17.98
C ARG A 58 5.24 -4.53 -16.60
N VAL A 59 6.57 -4.54 -16.47
CA VAL A 59 7.27 -4.21 -15.22
C VAL A 59 6.90 -2.80 -14.74
N LEU A 60 6.90 -1.81 -15.65
CA LEU A 60 6.49 -0.44 -15.32
C LEU A 60 5.02 -0.35 -14.87
N ASN A 61 4.10 -1.06 -15.54
CA ASN A 61 2.70 -1.11 -15.11
C ASN A 61 2.55 -1.72 -13.71
N THR A 62 3.34 -2.76 -13.39
CA THR A 62 3.32 -3.36 -12.06
C THR A 62 3.89 -2.41 -11.01
N PHE A 63 4.95 -1.64 -11.31
CA PHE A 63 5.45 -0.58 -10.43
C PHE A 63 4.40 0.48 -10.14
N LEU A 64 3.71 0.98 -11.17
CA LEU A 64 2.63 1.95 -11.00
C LEU A 64 1.52 1.39 -10.10
N THR A 65 1.17 0.11 -10.26
CA THR A 65 0.17 -0.55 -9.42
C THR A 65 0.60 -0.59 -7.94
N LEU A 66 1.89 -0.89 -7.67
CA LEU A 66 2.45 -0.87 -6.33
C LEU A 66 2.47 0.54 -5.72
N MET A 67 2.82 1.56 -6.52
CA MET A 67 2.79 2.96 -6.09
C MET A 67 1.38 3.42 -5.71
N ILE A 68 0.38 3.08 -6.52
CA ILE A 68 -1.03 3.40 -6.23
C ILE A 68 -1.49 2.72 -4.94
N LEU A 69 -1.10 1.46 -4.71
CA LEU A 69 -1.41 0.77 -3.46
C LEU A 69 -0.75 1.47 -2.25
N ARG A 70 0.52 1.88 -2.38
CA ARG A 70 1.23 2.62 -1.34
C ARG A 70 0.55 3.94 -1.03
N GLU A 71 0.22 4.71 -2.06
CA GLU A 71 -0.50 5.97 -1.89
C GLU A 71 -1.85 5.78 -1.21
N THR A 72 -2.60 4.73 -1.59
CA THR A 72 -3.87 4.40 -0.93
C THR A 72 -3.66 4.10 0.56
N LEU A 73 -2.61 3.35 0.89
CA LEU A 73 -2.24 3.02 2.27
C LEU A 73 -1.85 4.27 3.07
N ASP A 74 -1.15 5.22 2.46
CA ASP A 74 -0.69 6.44 3.13
C ASP A 74 -1.84 7.46 3.31
N ARG A 75 -2.75 7.58 2.33
CA ARG A 75 -3.89 8.51 2.39
C ARG A 75 -4.96 8.12 3.40
N THR A 76 -5.16 6.83 3.62
CA THR A 76 -6.25 6.31 4.47
C THR A 76 -5.82 6.17 5.93
N VAL A 77 -4.65 6.71 6.32
CA VAL A 77 -4.13 6.60 7.70
C VAL A 77 -5.21 7.12 8.64
N PRO A 78 -5.67 6.32 9.62
CA PRO A 78 -6.67 6.80 10.55
C PRO A 78 -6.02 7.93 11.34
N ILE A 79 -6.60 9.13 11.28
CA ILE A 79 -6.18 10.27 12.08
C ILE A 79 -6.40 9.90 13.56
N ARG A 80 -5.43 9.22 14.17
CA ARG A 80 -5.33 9.07 15.62
C ARG A 80 -4.70 10.36 16.15
N GLY A 81 -5.50 11.41 16.40
CA GLY A 81 -4.91 12.62 16.95
C GLY A 81 -5.78 13.77 17.45
N THR A 82 -7.08 13.87 17.13
CA THR A 82 -7.80 15.13 17.40
C THR A 82 -9.10 15.02 18.20
N ARG A 83 -9.40 13.89 18.88
CA ARG A 83 -10.65 13.78 19.65
C ARG A 83 -10.54 13.34 21.12
N ALA A 84 -9.33 13.17 21.65
CA ALA A 84 -9.12 12.68 23.02
C ALA A 84 -8.76 13.76 24.06
N ARG A 85 -8.77 15.05 23.71
CA ARG A 85 -8.37 16.14 24.63
C ARG A 85 -9.49 17.08 25.09
N GLU A 86 -10.71 16.98 24.55
CA GLU A 86 -11.79 17.93 24.87
C GLU A 86 -12.75 17.46 25.97
N SER A 87 -12.68 16.20 26.42
CA SER A 87 -13.62 15.67 27.44
C SER A 87 -13.14 15.81 28.89
N SER A 88 -11.92 16.30 29.15
CA SER A 88 -11.37 16.36 30.52
C SER A 88 -11.44 17.73 31.19
N THR A 89 -11.84 18.81 30.49
CA THR A 89 -11.95 20.15 31.08
C THR A 89 -13.36 20.54 31.51
N GLN A 90 -14.40 19.79 31.13
CA GLN A 90 -15.79 20.11 31.49
C GLN A 90 -16.27 19.48 32.81
N ALA A 91 -15.45 18.63 33.45
CA ALA A 91 -15.82 17.90 34.68
C ALA A 91 -15.30 18.54 36.00
N VAL A 92 -14.69 19.74 35.95
CA VAL A 92 -14.07 20.37 37.14
C VAL A 92 -14.79 21.66 37.58
N LEU A 93 -15.96 21.97 37.01
CA LEU A 93 -16.74 23.18 37.35
C LEU A 93 -18.19 22.89 37.76
N GLY A 94 -18.45 21.69 38.28
CA GLY A 94 -19.72 21.33 38.95
C GLY A 94 -19.59 21.38 40.46
#